data_AF-A0A4T0TFX7-F1
#
_entry.id   AF-A0A4T0TFX7-F1
#
_cell.length_a   1.000
_cell.length_b   1.000
_cell.length_c   1.000
_cell.angle_alpha   90.00
_cell.angle_beta   90.00
_cell.angle_gamma   90.00
#
_symmetry.space_group_name_H-M   'P 1'
#
loop_
_entity.id
_entity.type
_entity.pdbx_description
1 polymer ?
#
loop_
_entity_poly.entity_id
_entity_poly.type
_entity_poly.pdbx_seq_one_letter_code
_entity_poly.pdbx_strand_id
1 'polypeptide(L)'
;MTTRQSTLNFSKKASKIIWKHNKPFNQPRTIIFGVYGQFVPHRKIAAFDLDGTLIKPKSGSTFPKHASDWKFLHKNLKERLSSLIDDGYAVIIISNQNYESRPAKLEEWQRKLEFIGDKLEDIPFVCMAATSKDENRKPNVGMWECLERYLEAQEVGKPDISQCFYVGDAAGRPRENRRPADHSSDDLNFAKNLDLQFYTPEEYF
;
A
#
# COMPACT_ATOMS: atom_id res chain seq x y z
N MET A 1 -7.67 35.33 10.50
CA MET A 1 -7.60 34.20 9.54
C MET A 1 -8.19 33.00 10.24
N THR A 2 -9.37 32.58 9.79
CA THR A 2 -10.25 31.64 10.47
C THR A 2 -9.79 30.22 10.15
N THR A 3 -9.24 29.53 11.14
CA THR A 3 -8.89 28.12 11.05
C THR A 3 -10.17 27.33 10.82
N ARG A 4 -10.36 26.77 9.62
CA ARG A 4 -11.43 25.79 9.38
C ARG A 4 -11.09 24.53 10.18
N GLN A 5 -11.71 24.39 11.35
CA GLN A 5 -11.79 23.11 12.04
C GLN A 5 -12.60 22.15 11.17
N SER A 6 -12.01 20.98 10.90
CA SER A 6 -12.70 19.81 10.35
C SER A 6 -13.98 19.55 11.15
N THR A 7 -15.13 19.52 10.47
CA THR A 7 -16.47 19.33 11.05
C THR A 7 -16.81 17.88 11.35
N LEU A 8 -15.83 16.97 11.35
CA LEU A 8 -16.06 15.56 11.63
C LEU A 8 -15.52 15.23 13.03
N ASN A 9 -16.35 15.50 14.04
CA ASN A 9 -16.21 14.93 15.39
C ASN A 9 -16.45 13.41 15.34
N PHE A 10 -15.51 12.65 14.79
CA PHE A 10 -15.45 11.22 15.04
C PHE A 10 -14.59 10.97 16.27
N SER A 11 -15.24 10.40 17.29
CA SER A 11 -14.56 9.75 18.41
C SER A 11 -13.40 8.90 17.87
N LYS A 12 -12.16 9.23 18.29
CA LYS A 12 -10.91 8.51 17.97
C LYS A 12 -10.98 7.09 18.53
N LYS A 13 -11.73 6.21 17.87
CA LYS A 13 -11.56 4.77 18.06
C LYS A 13 -10.32 4.37 17.27
N ALA A 14 -9.35 3.76 17.93
CA ALA A 14 -8.23 3.12 17.25
C ALA A 14 -8.81 2.18 16.18
N SER A 15 -8.65 2.54 14.92
CA SER A 15 -9.07 1.69 13.81
C SER A 15 -8.09 0.52 13.78
N LYS A 16 -8.61 -0.70 13.86
CA LYS A 16 -7.80 -1.91 13.70
C LYS A 16 -7.87 -2.35 12.25
N ILE A 17 -6.81 -3.01 11.77
CA ILE A 17 -6.87 -3.70 10.49
C ILE A 17 -7.78 -4.92 10.64
N ILE A 18 -8.79 -5.01 9.78
CA ILE A 18 -9.59 -6.22 9.61
C ILE A 18 -8.89 -7.08 8.57
N TRP A 19 -8.12 -8.07 9.03
CA TRP A 19 -7.48 -9.06 8.17
C TRP A 19 -8.54 -10.00 7.58
N LYS A 20 -8.58 -10.08 6.25
CA LYS A 20 -9.50 -10.96 5.51
C LYS A 20 -8.74 -12.23 5.13
N HIS A 21 -9.36 -13.37 5.43
CA HIS A 21 -8.78 -14.69 5.16
C HIS A 21 -9.66 -15.45 4.18
N ASN A 22 -9.16 -15.70 2.96
CA ASN A 22 -9.69 -16.62 1.93
C ASN A 22 -11.20 -16.50 1.57
N LYS A 23 -11.98 -15.60 2.17
CA LYS A 23 -13.42 -15.41 2.00
C LYS A 23 -13.82 -13.96 2.32
N PRO A 24 -14.85 -13.39 1.67
CA PRO A 24 -15.73 -14.02 0.69
C PRO A 24 -15.26 -13.97 -0.78
N PHE A 25 -14.23 -13.19 -1.14
CA PHE A 25 -13.86 -12.91 -2.54
C PHE A 25 -12.80 -13.88 -3.13
N ASN A 26 -12.71 -15.10 -2.59
CA ASN A 26 -11.81 -16.17 -3.06
C ASN A 26 -10.34 -15.71 -3.24
N GLN A 27 -9.81 -15.05 -2.21
CA GLN A 27 -8.42 -14.61 -2.16
C GLN A 27 -7.44 -15.82 -2.19
N PRO A 28 -6.34 -15.74 -2.97
CA PRO A 28 -5.25 -16.72 -2.94
C PRO A 28 -4.63 -16.85 -1.55
N ARG A 29 -4.27 -18.08 -1.16
CA ARG A 29 -3.67 -18.37 0.16
C ARG A 29 -2.34 -17.64 0.40
N THR A 30 -1.64 -17.30 -0.66
CA THR A 30 -0.33 -16.64 -0.64
C THR A 30 -0.43 -15.11 -0.76
N ILE A 31 -1.64 -14.56 -0.65
CA ILE A 31 -1.87 -13.14 -0.44
C ILE A 31 -2.40 -12.96 0.97
N ILE A 32 -1.93 -11.93 1.65
CA ILE A 32 -2.55 -11.42 2.88
C ILE A 32 -3.22 -10.11 2.54
N PHE A 33 -4.41 -9.88 3.09
CA PHE A 33 -5.26 -8.75 2.76
C PHE A 33 -5.86 -8.18 4.05
N GLY A 34 -5.75 -6.88 4.23
CA GLY A 34 -6.25 -6.17 5.39
C GLY A 34 -6.93 -4.87 4.99
N VAL A 35 -7.94 -4.47 5.75
CA VAL A 35 -8.64 -3.19 5.58
C VAL A 35 -8.48 -2.38 6.86
N TYR A 36 -7.92 -1.18 6.74
CA TYR A 36 -7.79 -0.22 7.84
C TYR A 36 -8.85 0.88 7.75
N GLY A 37 -9.48 1.20 8.89
CA GLY A 37 -10.42 2.30 9.00
C GLY A 37 -11.74 2.07 8.26
N GLN A 38 -12.51 3.15 8.09
CA GLN A 38 -13.77 3.15 7.32
C GLN A 38 -13.46 3.28 5.83
N PHE A 39 -12.86 2.24 5.26
CA PHE A 39 -12.51 2.22 3.85
C PHE A 39 -13.75 2.25 2.95
N VAL A 40 -13.74 3.18 2.00
CA VAL A 40 -14.77 3.33 0.96
C VAL A 40 -14.19 2.79 -0.36
N PRO A 41 -14.67 1.64 -0.85
CA PRO A 41 -14.21 1.08 -2.12
C PRO A 41 -14.55 2.02 -3.29
N HIS A 42 -13.63 2.16 -4.25
CA HIS A 42 -13.84 2.97 -5.44
C HIS A 42 -13.09 2.40 -6.65
N ARG A 43 -13.50 2.79 -7.86
CA ARG A 43 -12.88 2.36 -9.13
C ARG A 43 -11.60 3.15 -9.46
N LYS A 44 -11.42 4.34 -8.89
CA LYS A 44 -10.18 5.13 -8.96
C LYS A 44 -9.24 4.65 -7.86
N ILE A 45 -8.11 4.06 -8.26
CA ILE A 45 -7.16 3.44 -7.33
C ILE A 45 -5.84 4.22 -7.33
N ALA A 46 -5.41 4.61 -6.14
CA ALA A 46 -4.06 5.08 -5.89
C ALA A 46 -3.33 3.96 -5.13
N ALA A 47 -2.49 3.21 -5.85
CA ALA A 47 -1.79 2.07 -5.29
C ALA A 47 -0.31 2.40 -5.05
N PHE A 48 0.24 1.90 -3.95
CA PHE A 48 1.58 2.23 -3.47
C PHE A 48 2.32 0.95 -3.06
N ASP A 49 3.62 0.88 -3.33
CA ASP A 49 4.51 0.02 -2.55
C ASP A 49 4.63 0.55 -1.10
N LEU A 50 5.15 -0.28 -0.19
CA LEU A 50 5.35 0.07 1.21
C LEU A 50 6.79 0.51 1.53
N ASP A 51 7.73 -0.43 1.42
CA ASP A 51 9.08 -0.33 1.98
C ASP A 51 10.02 0.29 0.94
N GLY A 52 10.39 1.57 1.12
CA GLY A 52 11.11 2.35 0.10
C GLY A 52 10.23 3.37 -0.62
N THR A 53 8.91 3.28 -0.42
CA THR A 53 7.91 4.17 -1.03
C THR A 53 7.14 4.99 -0.01
N LEU A 54 6.29 4.38 0.82
CA LEU A 54 5.58 5.11 1.88
C LEU A 54 6.46 5.29 3.13
N ILE A 55 7.28 4.29 3.44
CA ILE A 55 8.11 4.26 4.64
C ILE A 55 9.55 3.90 4.33
N LYS A 56 10.44 4.25 5.25
CA LYS A 56 11.82 3.74 5.31
C LYS A 56 12.21 3.40 6.74
N PRO A 57 13.20 2.52 6.96
CA PRO A 57 13.69 2.21 8.29
C PRO A 57 14.13 3.47 9.05
N LYS A 58 13.68 3.61 10.30
CA LYS A 58 14.06 4.74 11.15
C LYS A 58 15.54 4.63 11.55
N SER A 59 16.03 3.40 11.71
CA SER A 59 17.41 3.06 12.05
C SER A 59 18.44 3.39 10.97
N GLY A 60 18.02 3.66 9.73
CA GLY A 60 18.91 3.87 8.58
C GLY A 60 19.47 2.57 7.98
N SER A 61 19.05 1.41 8.49
CA SER A 61 19.39 0.10 7.95
C SER A 61 18.65 -0.16 6.63
N THR A 62 19.12 -1.11 5.81
CA THR A 62 18.39 -1.54 4.60
C THR A 62 17.06 -2.20 4.92
N PHE A 63 17.03 -3.03 5.97
CA PHE A 63 15.82 -3.73 6.43
C PHE A 63 15.42 -3.27 7.83
N PRO A 64 14.12 -3.22 8.14
CA PRO A 64 13.64 -2.86 9.48
C PRO A 64 14.05 -3.91 10.51
N LYS A 65 14.45 -3.46 11.70
CA LYS A 65 14.86 -4.34 12.81
C LYS A 65 13.67 -4.93 13.57
N HIS A 66 12.54 -4.24 13.60
CA HIS A 66 11.31 -4.63 14.30
C HIS A 66 10.10 -3.83 13.75
N ALA A 67 8.88 -4.19 14.17
CA ALA A 67 7.63 -3.59 13.68
C ALA A 67 7.53 -2.06 13.79
N SER A 68 8.20 -1.44 14.75
CA SER A 68 8.24 0.04 14.91
C SER A 68 9.45 0.72 14.25
N ASP A 69 10.34 -0.02 13.57
CA ASP A 69 11.52 0.55 12.92
C ASP A 69 11.18 1.11 11.54
N TRP A 70 10.36 2.16 11.53
CA TRP A 70 9.96 2.85 10.32
C TRP A 70 9.67 4.32 10.59
N LYS A 71 9.72 5.11 9.54
CA LYS A 71 9.22 6.49 9.47
C LYS A 71 8.69 6.73 8.06
N PHE A 72 7.75 7.67 7.90
CA PHE A 72 7.31 8.09 6.58
C PHE A 72 8.51 8.58 5.76
N LEU A 73 8.52 8.22 4.47
CA LEU A 73 9.60 8.56 3.57
C LEU A 73 9.62 10.08 3.29
N HIS A 74 8.44 10.64 3.02
CA HIS A 74 8.20 12.06 2.72
C HIS A 74 7.38 12.73 3.83
N LYS A 75 7.60 14.04 4.06
CA LYS A 75 6.92 14.79 5.13
C LYS A 75 5.46 15.09 4.80
N ASN A 76 5.15 15.33 3.53
CA ASN A 76 3.82 15.63 2.98
C ASN A 76 3.00 14.36 2.67
N LEU A 77 3.49 13.16 2.99
CA LEU A 77 2.82 11.91 2.67
C LEU A 77 1.38 11.87 3.17
N LYS A 78 1.15 12.23 4.44
CA LYS A 78 -0.20 12.21 5.03
C LYS A 78 -1.14 13.16 4.29
N GLU A 79 -0.69 14.39 4.02
CA GLU A 79 -1.46 15.41 3.29
C GLU A 79 -1.81 14.92 1.89
N ARG A 80 -0.83 14.36 1.16
CA ARG A 80 -1.03 13.82 -0.19
C ARG A 80 -2.03 12.67 -0.22
N LEU A 81 -1.96 11.76 0.74
CA LEU A 81 -2.94 10.67 0.85
C LEU A 81 -4.34 11.19 1.21
N SER A 82 -4.45 12.22 2.05
CA SER A 82 -5.73 12.87 2.35
C SER A 82 -6.36 13.46 1.09
N SER A 83 -5.59 14.21 0.30
CA SER A 83 -6.10 14.81 -0.95
C SER A 83 -6.60 13.76 -1.93
N LEU A 84 -5.97 12.57 -1.98
CA LEU A 84 -6.45 11.48 -2.81
C LEU A 84 -7.84 10.99 -2.40
N ILE A 85 -8.09 10.86 -1.10
CA ILE A 85 -9.42 10.50 -0.59
C ILE A 85 -10.43 11.57 -0.99
N ASP A 86 -10.08 12.85 -0.84
CA ASP A 86 -10.94 13.97 -1.26
C ASP A 86 -11.23 13.95 -2.78
N ASP A 87 -10.27 13.52 -3.60
CA ASP A 87 -10.37 13.37 -5.05
C ASP A 87 -11.06 12.06 -5.50
N GLY A 88 -11.60 11.29 -4.54
CA GLY A 88 -12.35 10.06 -4.76
C GLY A 88 -11.49 8.84 -5.08
N TYR A 89 -10.23 8.82 -4.66
CA TYR A 89 -9.37 7.64 -4.79
C TYR A 89 -9.53 6.71 -3.59
N ALA A 90 -9.51 5.40 -3.86
CA ALA A 90 -9.23 4.40 -2.85
C ALA A 90 -7.71 4.16 -2.75
N VAL A 91 -7.16 4.25 -1.53
CA VAL A 91 -5.73 4.06 -1.26
C VAL A 91 -5.44 2.58 -0.99
N ILE A 92 -4.50 2.03 -1.76
CA ILE A 92 -4.12 0.61 -1.68
C ILE A 92 -2.60 0.49 -1.46
N ILE A 93 -2.19 -0.34 -0.51
CA ILE A 93 -0.78 -0.70 -0.29
C ILE A 93 -0.56 -2.11 -0.81
N ILE A 94 0.40 -2.31 -1.71
CA ILE A 94 0.71 -3.58 -2.36
C ILE A 94 2.19 -3.88 -2.15
N SER A 95 2.51 -4.94 -1.40
CA SER A 95 3.89 -5.21 -0.95
C SER A 95 4.35 -6.65 -1.22
N ASN A 96 5.62 -6.81 -1.58
CA ASN A 96 6.25 -8.11 -1.80
C ASN A 96 6.91 -8.60 -0.50
N GLN A 97 6.32 -9.56 0.23
CA GLN A 97 6.80 -9.99 1.55
C GLN A 97 7.06 -11.50 1.60
N ASN A 98 8.28 -11.97 1.43
CA ASN A 98 8.59 -13.42 1.34
C ASN A 98 8.51 -14.16 2.70
N TYR A 99 7.31 -14.31 3.26
CA TYR A 99 7.03 -14.78 4.62
C TYR A 99 6.19 -16.06 4.74
N GLU A 100 5.90 -16.77 3.65
CA GLU A 100 5.12 -18.02 3.67
C GLU A 100 5.60 -19.03 4.74
N SER A 101 6.91 -19.17 4.91
CA SER A 101 7.54 -20.03 5.91
C SER A 101 8.02 -19.29 7.17
N ARG A 102 7.58 -18.05 7.39
CA ARG A 102 8.06 -17.16 8.46
C ARG A 102 6.91 -16.47 9.20
N PRO A 103 6.07 -17.21 9.96
CA PRO A 103 4.88 -16.67 10.61
C PRO A 103 5.19 -15.49 11.56
N ALA A 104 6.28 -15.56 12.32
CA ALA A 104 6.68 -14.46 13.20
C ALA A 104 7.00 -13.16 12.43
N LYS A 105 7.58 -13.25 11.24
CA LYS A 105 7.85 -12.08 10.38
C LYS A 105 6.58 -11.52 9.77
N LEU A 106 5.64 -12.40 9.45
CA LEU A 106 4.35 -11.99 8.99
C LEU A 106 3.57 -11.22 10.08
N GLU A 107 3.51 -11.75 11.30
CA GLU A 107 2.88 -11.07 12.45
C GLU A 107 3.54 -9.72 12.73
N GLU A 108 4.87 -9.64 12.64
CA GLU A 108 5.62 -8.39 12.76
C GLU A 108 5.22 -7.38 11.67
N TRP A 109 5.03 -7.84 10.44
CA TRP A 109 4.58 -7.00 9.33
C TRP A 109 3.13 -6.52 9.48
N GLN A 110 2.22 -7.39 9.95
CA GLN A 110 0.85 -7.01 10.24
C GLN A 110 0.79 -5.92 11.32
N ARG A 111 1.57 -6.07 12.41
CA ARG A 111 1.72 -5.05 13.46
C ARG A 111 2.33 -3.75 12.94
N LYS A 112 3.31 -3.83 12.02
CA LYS A 112 3.89 -2.65 11.37
C LYS A 112 2.78 -1.83 10.69
N LEU A 113 1.89 -2.49 9.95
CA LEU A 113 0.77 -1.81 9.28
C LEU A 113 -0.28 -1.25 10.23
N GLU A 114 -0.55 -1.91 11.37
CA GLU A 114 -1.39 -1.34 12.42
C GLU A 114 -0.79 -0.03 12.95
N PHE A 115 0.51 0.00 13.24
CA PHE A 115 1.19 1.23 13.68
C PHE A 115 1.20 2.32 12.61
N ILE A 116 1.30 1.94 11.33
CA ILE A 116 1.21 2.90 10.22
C ILE A 116 -0.18 3.49 10.15
N GLY A 117 -1.22 2.66 10.24
CA GLY A 117 -2.59 3.14 10.30
C GLY A 117 -2.82 4.11 11.45
N ASP A 118 -2.37 3.77 12.66
CA ASP A 118 -2.49 4.67 13.82
C ASP A 118 -1.81 6.03 13.61
N LYS A 119 -0.75 6.10 12.80
CA LYS A 119 -0.07 7.35 12.44
C LYS A 119 -0.72 8.09 11.28
N LEU A 120 -1.38 7.37 10.37
CA LEU A 120 -2.18 7.97 9.31
C LEU A 120 -3.53 8.49 9.84
N GLU A 121 -3.96 8.03 11.01
CA GLU A 121 -5.17 8.41 11.72
C GLU A 121 -6.45 8.16 10.91
N ASP A 122 -6.87 9.14 10.11
CA ASP A 122 -8.15 9.24 9.43
C ASP A 122 -8.11 8.77 7.96
N ILE A 123 -6.95 8.36 7.46
CA ILE A 123 -6.80 7.87 6.09
C ILE A 123 -7.06 6.35 6.08
N PRO A 124 -8.18 5.88 5.53
CA PRO A 124 -8.42 4.47 5.37
C PRO A 124 -7.60 3.91 4.20
N PHE A 125 -7.22 2.64 4.28
CA PHE A 125 -6.53 1.97 3.18
C PHE A 125 -6.82 0.47 3.18
N VAL A 126 -6.65 -0.14 2.02
CA VAL A 126 -6.44 -1.58 1.90
C VAL A 126 -4.94 -1.83 1.88
N CYS A 127 -4.49 -2.88 2.54
CA CYS A 127 -3.12 -3.36 2.45
C CYS A 127 -3.10 -4.82 2.05
N MET A 128 -2.18 -5.19 1.16
CA MET A 128 -1.95 -6.57 0.79
C MET A 128 -0.47 -6.88 0.60
N ALA A 129 -0.14 -8.15 0.84
CA ALA A 129 1.20 -8.65 0.57
C ALA A 129 1.20 -10.04 -0.01
N ALA A 130 2.03 -10.25 -1.03
CA ALA A 130 2.36 -11.56 -1.57
C ALA A 130 3.38 -12.22 -0.65
N THR A 131 3.00 -13.35 -0.04
CA THR A 131 3.79 -14.07 0.97
C THR A 131 4.83 -15.02 0.36
N SER A 132 4.65 -15.38 -0.90
CA SER A 132 5.38 -16.43 -1.61
C SER A 132 6.00 -15.88 -2.90
N LYS A 133 6.84 -16.68 -3.56
CA LYS A 133 7.42 -16.35 -4.88
C LYS A 133 6.61 -17.04 -5.99
N ASP A 134 5.43 -16.49 -6.25
CA ASP A 134 4.45 -17.05 -7.18
C ASP A 134 3.83 -15.95 -8.07
N GLU A 135 2.73 -16.26 -8.75
CA GLU A 135 1.97 -15.33 -9.61
C GLU A 135 1.35 -14.14 -8.87
N ASN A 136 1.34 -14.15 -7.54
CA ASN A 136 0.82 -13.04 -6.74
C ASN A 136 1.89 -11.99 -6.45
N ARG A 137 3.17 -12.36 -6.60
CA ARG A 137 4.31 -11.49 -6.33
C ARG A 137 4.58 -10.54 -7.50
N LYS A 138 4.72 -9.23 -7.22
CA LYS A 138 5.16 -8.25 -8.23
C LYS A 138 6.47 -8.74 -8.87
N PRO A 139 6.63 -8.66 -10.20
CA PRO A 139 5.83 -7.87 -11.14
C PRO A 139 4.54 -8.55 -11.66
N ASN A 140 4.22 -9.75 -11.20
CA ASN A 140 2.96 -10.42 -11.59
C ASN A 140 1.75 -9.72 -10.95
N VAL A 141 0.58 -9.92 -11.55
CA VAL A 141 -0.63 -9.12 -11.28
C VAL A 141 -1.58 -9.74 -10.25
N GLY A 142 -1.27 -10.90 -9.66
CA GLY A 142 -2.24 -11.63 -8.81
C GLY A 142 -2.75 -10.84 -7.59
N MET A 143 -1.94 -9.96 -7.00
CA MET A 143 -2.42 -9.02 -5.96
C MET A 143 -3.46 -8.02 -6.49
N TRP A 144 -3.29 -7.53 -7.72
CA TRP A 144 -4.27 -6.64 -8.35
C TRP A 144 -5.56 -7.37 -8.67
N GLU A 145 -5.50 -8.56 -9.25
CA GLU A 145 -6.70 -9.37 -9.50
C GLU A 145 -7.45 -9.69 -8.20
N CYS A 146 -6.71 -9.86 -7.10
CA CYS A 146 -7.28 -10.02 -5.77
C CYS A 146 -8.02 -8.75 -5.30
N LEU A 147 -7.49 -7.56 -5.61
CA LEU A 147 -8.19 -6.29 -5.40
C LEU A 147 -9.46 -6.20 -6.26
N GLU A 148 -9.40 -6.57 -7.54
CA GLU A 148 -10.55 -6.54 -8.44
C GLU A 148 -11.69 -7.41 -7.91
N ARG A 149 -11.40 -8.65 -7.50
CA ARG A 149 -12.38 -9.55 -6.88
C ARG A 149 -12.97 -8.97 -5.60
N TYR A 150 -12.16 -8.27 -4.81
CA TYR A 150 -12.66 -7.57 -3.63
C TYR A 150 -13.64 -6.46 -4.01
N LEU A 151 -13.30 -5.59 -4.98
CA LEU A 151 -14.18 -4.51 -5.43
C LEU A 151 -15.49 -5.02 -6.06
N GLU A 152 -15.41 -6.10 -6.84
CA GLU A 152 -16.59 -6.78 -7.38
C GLU A 152 -17.49 -7.31 -6.26
N ALA A 153 -16.91 -7.93 -5.21
CA ALA A 153 -17.65 -8.39 -4.03
C ALA A 153 -18.19 -7.24 -3.16
N GLN A 154 -17.79 -5.99 -3.41
CA GLN A 154 -18.36 -4.78 -2.82
C GLN A 154 -19.32 -4.06 -3.79
N GLU A 155 -19.71 -4.71 -4.90
CA GLU A 155 -20.63 -4.17 -5.91
C GLU A 155 -20.14 -2.87 -6.58
N VAL A 156 -18.82 -2.62 -6.56
CA VAL A 156 -18.18 -1.44 -7.21
C VAL A 156 -17.77 -1.73 -8.66
N GLY A 157 -17.47 -2.99 -8.95
CA GLY A 157 -16.92 -3.44 -10.23
C GLY A 157 -15.41 -3.17 -10.38
N LYS A 158 -14.89 -3.43 -11.57
CA LYS A 158 -13.45 -3.35 -11.86
C LYS A 158 -12.87 -1.92 -11.78
N PRO A 159 -11.58 -1.75 -11.46
CA PRO A 159 -10.90 -0.46 -11.53
C PRO A 159 -11.03 0.21 -12.90
N ASP A 160 -11.12 1.54 -12.92
CA ASP A 160 -10.96 2.34 -14.13
C ASP A 160 -9.46 2.61 -14.32
N ILE A 161 -8.79 1.75 -15.09
CA ILE A 161 -7.33 1.77 -15.29
C ILE A 161 -6.84 3.15 -15.72
N SER A 162 -7.61 3.89 -16.54
CA SER A 162 -7.24 5.24 -16.99
C SER A 162 -7.18 6.29 -15.88
N GLN A 163 -7.83 6.00 -14.75
CA GLN A 163 -7.85 6.83 -13.55
C GLN A 163 -7.04 6.22 -12.41
N CYS A 164 -6.35 5.09 -12.64
CA CYS A 164 -5.55 4.41 -11.62
C CYS A 164 -4.06 4.67 -11.84
N PHE A 165 -3.30 4.63 -10.76
CA PHE A 165 -1.84 4.73 -10.83
C PHE A 165 -1.16 3.90 -9.74
N TYR A 166 0.11 3.58 -9.98
CA TYR A 166 0.98 2.88 -9.05
C TYR A 166 2.21 3.72 -8.72
N VAL A 167 2.57 3.80 -7.44
CA VAL A 167 3.80 4.45 -6.96
C VAL A 167 4.70 3.42 -6.32
N GLY A 168 5.97 3.35 -6.74
CA GLY A 168 6.92 2.36 -6.21
C GLY A 168 8.38 2.72 -6.45
N ASP A 169 9.29 2.31 -5.57
CA ASP A 169 10.72 2.62 -5.66
C ASP A 169 11.50 1.60 -6.49
N ALA A 170 10.99 0.39 -6.70
CA ALA A 170 11.60 -0.63 -7.54
C ALA A 170 11.34 -0.33 -9.04
N ALA A 171 11.97 0.73 -9.52
CA ALA A 171 11.78 1.29 -10.86
C ALA A 171 12.93 0.93 -11.84
N GLY A 172 13.89 0.10 -11.42
CA GLY A 172 15.04 -0.29 -12.25
C GLY A 172 15.99 0.85 -12.57
N ARG A 173 15.98 1.94 -11.79
CA ARG A 173 16.82 3.11 -12.05
C ARG A 173 18.30 2.78 -11.83
N PRO A 174 19.22 3.19 -12.73
CA PRO A 174 20.63 2.97 -12.54
C PRO A 174 21.17 3.80 -11.37
N ARG A 175 22.38 3.46 -10.92
CA ARG A 175 23.11 4.24 -9.93
C ARG A 175 23.35 5.65 -10.47
N GLU A 176 23.04 6.65 -9.65
CA GLU A 176 23.24 8.06 -10.00
C GLU A 176 23.73 8.85 -8.80
N ASN A 177 24.90 9.49 -8.93
CA ASN A 177 25.55 10.23 -7.84
C ASN A 177 25.64 9.39 -6.55
N ARG A 178 24.94 9.81 -5.50
CA ARG A 178 24.87 9.13 -4.19
C ARG A 178 23.67 8.18 -4.07
N ARG A 179 22.77 8.13 -5.06
CA ARG A 179 21.64 7.20 -5.09
C ARG A 179 22.14 5.85 -5.62
N PRO A 180 22.00 4.75 -4.86
CA PRO A 180 22.30 3.42 -5.38
C PRO A 180 21.37 3.08 -6.54
N ALA A 181 21.75 2.08 -7.35
CA ALA A 181 20.81 1.51 -8.31
C ALA A 181 19.63 0.87 -7.56
N ASP A 182 18.45 0.88 -8.17
CA ASP A 182 17.29 0.19 -7.61
C ASP A 182 17.56 -1.32 -7.56
N HIS A 183 17.03 -1.97 -6.52
CA HIS A 183 17.28 -3.39 -6.27
C HIS A 183 16.55 -4.32 -7.28
N SER A 184 15.47 -3.83 -7.88
CA SER A 184 14.71 -4.49 -8.94
C SER A 184 13.93 -3.44 -9.75
N SER A 185 13.16 -3.93 -10.73
CA SER A 185 12.18 -3.14 -11.48
C SER A 185 10.75 -3.68 -11.29
N ASP A 186 10.49 -4.33 -10.16
CA ASP A 186 9.24 -5.07 -9.91
C ASP A 186 8.03 -4.15 -9.90
N ASP A 187 8.15 -2.93 -9.35
CA ASP A 187 7.06 -1.96 -9.26
C ASP A 187 6.72 -1.37 -10.62
N LEU A 188 7.74 -0.98 -11.39
CA LEU A 188 7.57 -0.47 -12.75
C LEU A 188 6.93 -1.53 -13.65
N ASN A 189 7.42 -2.78 -13.58
CA ASN A 189 6.90 -3.85 -14.41
C ASN A 189 5.50 -4.30 -13.96
N PHE A 190 5.19 -4.25 -12.66
CA PHE A 190 3.83 -4.46 -12.16
C PHE A 190 2.84 -3.45 -12.74
N ALA A 191 3.19 -2.16 -12.70
CA ALA A 191 2.36 -1.10 -13.27
C ALA A 191 2.17 -1.28 -14.79
N LYS A 192 3.26 -1.61 -15.53
CA LYS A 192 3.20 -1.90 -16.96
C LYS A 192 2.32 -3.08 -17.31
N ASN A 193 2.39 -4.17 -16.54
CA ASN A 193 1.57 -5.36 -16.78
C ASN A 193 0.07 -5.11 -16.59
N LEU A 194 -0.30 -4.01 -15.94
CA LEU A 194 -1.67 -3.57 -15.67
C LEU A 194 -2.08 -2.33 -16.48
N ASP A 195 -1.20 -1.83 -17.35
CA ASP A 195 -1.37 -0.55 -18.06
C ASP A 195 -1.66 0.65 -17.13
N LEU A 196 -1.08 0.64 -15.92
CA LEU A 196 -1.21 1.73 -14.95
C LEU A 196 -0.20 2.84 -15.20
N GLN A 197 -0.62 4.08 -14.96
CA GLN A 197 0.30 5.20 -14.80
C GLN A 197 1.26 4.90 -13.64
N PHE A 198 2.56 5.10 -13.85
CA PHE A 198 3.59 4.81 -12.84
C PHE A 198 4.33 6.08 -12.42
N TYR A 199 4.67 6.17 -11.13
CA TYR A 199 5.54 7.21 -10.57
C TYR A 199 6.53 6.58 -9.57
N THR A 200 7.74 7.13 -9.49
CA THR A 200 8.59 6.88 -8.32
C THR A 200 8.12 7.72 -7.12
N PRO A 201 8.52 7.37 -5.87
CA PRO A 201 8.13 8.15 -4.70
C PRO A 201 8.55 9.61 -4.81
N GLU A 202 9.75 9.87 -5.36
CA GLU A 202 10.29 11.23 -5.54
C GLU A 202 9.57 12.05 -6.63
N GLU A 203 8.98 11.39 -7.63
CA GLU A 203 8.17 12.05 -8.65
C GLU A 203 6.78 12.41 -8.11
N TYR A 204 6.27 11.60 -7.17
CA TYR A 204 4.90 11.70 -6.68
C TYR A 204 4.73 12.56 -5.41
N PHE A 205 5.69 12.50 -4.47
CA PHE A 205 5.63 13.14 -3.15
C PHE A 205 6.65 14.27 -2.97
#